data_AF-W5SL51-F1
#
_entry.id   AF-W5SL51-F1
#
_cell.length_a   1.000
_cell.length_b   1.000
_cell.length_c   1.000
_cell.angle_alpha   90.00
_cell.angle_beta   90.00
_cell.angle_gamma   90.00
#
_symmetry.space_group_name_H-M   'P 1'
#
loop_
_entity.id
_entity.type
_entity.pdbx_description
1 polymer ?
#
loop_
_entity_poly.entity_id
_entity_poly.type
_entity_poly.pdbx_seq_one_letter_code
_entity_poly.pdbx_strand_id
1 'polypeptide(L)'
;MRIIFILCVLFSILSCYSGDFGQVETLTKFEVVLREPLYSQLSEKVAKYKMSLSDKEIKFQKAAYQFNIPFFKVSSAFDSENGDVQDSIYASLGYDFGTIKILEMLFGKLRLEDPPDENEDTAVAIYLLALLRDTTDSVKIILNDYLNEAFFVRLGRSKKGINIVSKIELLLDDVMRMRKDVILKIMKAMEKIQSEINNDPDILSRLSDIFDENGDIKRSVNLISNISKQIETLSSQFA
;
A
#
# COMPACT_ATOMS: atom_id res chain seq x y z
N MET A 1 -65.13 27.22 -12.82
CA MET A 1 -64.57 28.05 -11.73
C MET A 1 -63.99 27.21 -10.58
N ARG A 2 -63.08 26.26 -10.86
CA ARG A 2 -62.28 25.56 -9.83
C ARG A 2 -60.79 25.42 -10.20
N ILE A 3 -60.41 25.82 -11.42
CA ILE A 3 -59.03 25.72 -11.94
C ILE A 3 -58.24 27.02 -11.69
N ILE A 4 -58.91 28.17 -11.51
CA ILE A 4 -58.25 29.48 -11.26
C ILE A 4 -57.77 29.60 -9.81
N PHE A 5 -58.44 28.94 -8.85
CA PHE A 5 -58.07 29.02 -7.43
C PHE A 5 -56.81 28.21 -7.06
N ILE A 6 -56.47 27.16 -7.82
CA ILE A 6 -55.29 26.32 -7.56
C ILE A 6 -54.00 27.01 -8.06
N LEU A 7 -54.10 27.86 -9.10
CA LEU A 7 -52.95 28.59 -9.64
C LEU A 7 -52.50 29.76 -8.74
N CYS A 8 -53.41 30.37 -7.98
CA CYS A 8 -53.05 31.45 -7.04
C CYS A 8 -52.34 30.93 -5.77
N VAL A 9 -52.64 29.71 -5.33
CA VAL A 9 -51.96 29.11 -4.16
C VAL A 9 -50.52 28.71 -4.51
N LEU A 10 -50.26 28.25 -5.74
CA LEU A 10 -48.91 27.89 -6.19
C LEU A 10 -47.98 29.10 -6.38
N PHE A 11 -48.50 30.27 -6.78
CA PHE A 11 -47.70 31.51 -6.84
C PHE A 11 -47.43 32.15 -5.48
N SER A 12 -48.25 31.86 -4.47
CA SER A 12 -48.09 32.41 -3.11
C SER A 12 -46.98 31.71 -2.31
N ILE A 13 -46.58 30.50 -2.70
CA ILE A 13 -45.46 29.76 -2.08
C ILE A 13 -44.11 30.15 -2.72
N LEU A 14 -44.14 30.78 -3.91
CA LEU A 14 -42.94 31.25 -4.62
C LEU A 14 -42.54 32.69 -4.28
N SER A 15 -43.33 33.46 -3.53
CA SER A 15 -43.02 34.85 -3.18
C SER A 15 -42.68 35.10 -1.71
N CYS A 16 -42.46 34.06 -0.91
CA CYS A 16 -42.05 34.19 0.48
C CYS A 16 -40.94 33.19 0.82
N TYR A 17 -39.79 33.35 0.18
CA TYR A 17 -38.49 32.95 0.75
C TYR A 17 -37.36 33.70 0.04
N SER A 18 -37.43 35.02 0.02
CA SER A 18 -36.29 35.90 -0.25
C SER A 18 -35.50 36.07 1.05
N GLY A 19 -34.75 35.04 1.40
CA GLY A 19 -33.79 35.02 2.49
C GLY A 19 -32.44 34.56 1.96
N ASP A 20 -31.47 35.46 2.06
CA ASP A 20 -30.05 35.30 1.76
C ASP A 20 -29.51 33.90 2.11
N PHE A 21 -29.38 33.04 1.11
CA PHE A 21 -28.61 31.81 1.18
C PHE A 21 -27.56 31.90 0.08
N GLY A 22 -26.30 32.07 0.49
CA GLY A 22 -25.15 31.91 -0.37
C GLY A 22 -25.30 30.65 -1.23
N GLN A 23 -24.91 30.77 -2.50
CA GLN A 23 -25.05 29.75 -3.55
C GLN A 23 -24.80 28.32 -3.05
N VAL A 24 -25.86 27.64 -2.61
CA VAL A 24 -25.85 26.19 -2.49
C VAL A 24 -26.21 25.68 -3.88
N GLU A 25 -25.21 25.58 -4.76
CA GLU A 25 -25.33 24.80 -5.99
C GLU A 25 -25.65 23.36 -5.60
N THR A 26 -26.91 22.99 -5.81
CA THR A 26 -27.44 21.64 -5.63
C THR A 26 -26.89 20.76 -6.76
N LEU A 27 -26.21 19.66 -6.40
CA LEU A 27 -25.75 18.65 -7.36
C LEU A 27 -26.92 18.20 -8.23
N THR A 28 -26.69 18.07 -9.53
CA THR A 28 -27.73 17.58 -10.44
C THR A 28 -27.99 16.09 -10.17
N LYS A 29 -29.23 15.64 -10.37
CA LYS A 29 -29.64 14.23 -10.18
C LYS A 29 -28.73 13.25 -10.95
N PHE A 30 -28.20 13.69 -12.10
CA PHE A 30 -27.31 12.89 -12.93
C PHE A 30 -25.91 12.72 -12.32
N GLU A 31 -25.36 13.76 -11.70
CA GLU A 31 -24.07 13.71 -11.00
C GLU A 31 -24.11 12.83 -9.75
N VAL A 32 -25.25 12.78 -9.05
CA VAL A 32 -25.46 11.88 -7.90
C VAL A 32 -25.49 10.42 -8.37
N VAL A 33 -26.22 10.13 -9.46
CA VAL A 33 -26.40 8.77 -9.99
C VAL A 33 -25.09 8.13 -10.48
N LEU A 34 -24.16 8.90 -11.06
CA LEU A 34 -22.85 8.38 -11.51
C LEU A 34 -21.83 8.23 -10.38
N ARG A 35 -22.04 8.90 -9.26
CA ARG A 35 -21.07 9.02 -8.17
C ARG A 35 -21.15 7.85 -7.18
N GLU A 36 -22.34 7.42 -6.80
CA GLU A 36 -22.54 6.29 -5.88
C GLU A 36 -21.90 4.98 -6.39
N PRO A 37 -22.02 4.61 -7.68
CA PRO A 37 -21.37 3.40 -8.20
C PRO A 37 -19.85 3.45 -8.11
N LEU A 38 -19.22 4.58 -8.47
CA LEU A 38 -17.77 4.72 -8.44
C LEU A 38 -17.20 4.69 -7.01
N TYR A 39 -17.89 5.28 -6.05
CA TYR A 39 -17.46 5.28 -4.65
C TYR A 39 -17.57 3.87 -4.05
N SER A 40 -18.64 3.16 -4.39
CA SER A 40 -18.82 1.76 -4.00
C SER A 40 -17.76 0.87 -4.62
N GLN A 41 -17.43 1.07 -5.91
CA GLN A 41 -16.37 0.33 -6.61
C GLN A 41 -14.99 0.53 -5.96
N LEU A 42 -14.60 1.76 -5.63
CA LEU A 42 -13.32 2.00 -4.94
C LEU A 42 -13.31 1.34 -3.55
N SER A 43 -14.42 1.43 -2.80
CA SER A 43 -14.53 0.82 -1.47
C SER A 43 -14.42 -0.70 -1.52
N GLU A 44 -15.17 -1.35 -2.42
CA GLU A 44 -15.10 -2.79 -2.66
C GLU A 44 -13.69 -3.23 -3.09
N LYS A 45 -13.04 -2.45 -3.94
CA LYS A 45 -11.67 -2.72 -4.40
C LYS A 45 -10.67 -2.65 -3.25
N VAL A 46 -10.74 -1.62 -2.40
CA VAL A 46 -9.89 -1.51 -1.21
C VAL A 46 -10.14 -2.68 -0.26
N ALA A 47 -11.40 -3.04 0.00
CA ALA A 47 -11.75 -4.17 0.84
C ALA A 47 -11.19 -5.50 0.28
N LYS A 48 -11.30 -5.71 -1.02
CA LYS A 48 -10.74 -6.89 -1.71
C LYS A 48 -9.22 -6.96 -1.57
N TYR A 49 -8.52 -5.84 -1.71
CA TYR A 49 -7.06 -5.82 -1.55
C TYR A 49 -6.63 -6.05 -0.10
N LYS A 50 -7.32 -5.46 0.88
CA LYS A 50 -7.09 -5.76 2.31
C LYS A 50 -7.26 -7.25 2.59
N MET A 51 -8.39 -7.82 2.17
CA MET A 51 -8.69 -9.25 2.38
C MET A 51 -7.63 -10.15 1.73
N SER A 52 -7.20 -9.84 0.51
CA SER A 52 -6.14 -10.61 -0.18
C SER A 52 -4.79 -10.61 0.55
N LEU A 53 -4.43 -9.49 1.20
CA LEU A 53 -3.22 -9.40 2.02
C LEU A 53 -3.39 -10.18 3.33
N SER A 54 -4.48 -9.92 4.06
CA SER A 54 -4.76 -10.57 5.35
C SER A 54 -4.95 -12.07 5.23
N ASP A 55 -5.54 -12.58 4.15
CA ASP A 55 -5.73 -14.03 3.95
C ASP A 55 -4.40 -14.79 3.91
N LYS A 56 -3.35 -14.18 3.34
CA LYS A 56 -2.02 -14.79 3.31
C LYS A 56 -1.34 -14.72 4.66
N GLU A 57 -1.42 -13.56 5.32
CA GLU A 57 -0.91 -13.34 6.66
C GLU A 57 -1.53 -14.33 7.66
N ILE A 58 -2.85 -14.45 7.68
CA ILE A 58 -3.59 -15.38 8.56
C ILE A 58 -3.14 -16.83 8.33
N LYS A 59 -2.99 -17.25 7.07
CA LYS A 59 -2.52 -18.62 6.74
C LYS A 59 -1.10 -18.84 7.25
N PHE A 60 -0.23 -17.84 7.10
CA PHE A 60 1.16 -17.89 7.55
C PHE A 60 1.27 -17.93 9.07
N GLN A 61 0.56 -17.04 9.78
CA GLN A 61 0.50 -17.03 11.25
C GLN A 61 -0.04 -18.35 11.81
N LYS A 62 -1.09 -18.92 11.20
CA LYS A 62 -1.64 -20.23 11.59
C LYS A 62 -0.65 -21.38 11.42
N ALA A 63 0.26 -21.29 10.46
CA ALA A 63 1.30 -22.29 10.27
C ALA A 63 2.37 -22.24 11.37
N ALA A 64 2.44 -21.14 12.14
CA ALA A 64 3.32 -20.95 13.28
C ALA A 64 4.79 -21.27 12.95
N TYR A 65 5.23 -20.88 11.75
CA TYR A 65 6.61 -21.10 11.33
C TYR A 65 7.58 -20.33 12.22
N GLN A 66 8.72 -20.95 12.50
CA GLN A 66 9.82 -20.33 13.23
C GLN A 66 11.01 -20.15 12.29
N PHE A 67 11.54 -18.92 12.27
CA PHE A 67 12.70 -18.53 11.50
C PHE A 67 13.72 -17.91 12.46
N ASN A 68 14.98 -18.28 12.31
CA ASN A 68 16.08 -17.73 13.11
C ASN A 68 16.80 -16.62 12.32
N ILE A 69 16.04 -15.71 11.70
CA ILE A 69 16.61 -14.55 11.02
C ILE A 69 17.11 -13.58 12.10
N PRO A 70 18.40 -13.20 12.10
CA PRO A 70 19.00 -12.44 13.18
C PRO A 70 18.71 -10.93 13.06
N PHE A 71 17.43 -10.52 13.05
CA PHE A 71 17.01 -9.12 12.87
C PHE A 71 17.71 -8.15 13.83
N PHE A 72 17.79 -8.49 15.11
CA PHE A 72 18.44 -7.67 16.13
C PHE A 72 19.92 -7.39 15.84
N LYS A 73 20.65 -8.35 15.23
CA LYS A 73 22.06 -8.18 14.86
C LYS A 73 22.24 -7.29 13.63
N VAL A 74 21.19 -7.13 12.84
CA VAL A 74 21.21 -6.26 11.65
C VAL A 74 20.93 -4.82 12.08
N SER A 75 19.85 -4.61 12.82
CA SER A 75 19.51 -3.33 13.44
C SER A 75 18.31 -3.49 14.36
N SER A 76 18.28 -2.76 15.47
CA SER A 76 17.09 -2.63 16.33
C SER A 76 15.86 -2.12 15.58
N ALA A 77 16.03 -1.41 14.45
CA ALA A 77 14.92 -0.96 13.61
C ALA A 77 14.13 -2.10 12.95
N PHE A 78 14.70 -3.31 12.88
CA PHE A 78 14.04 -4.50 12.32
C PHE A 78 13.57 -5.49 13.38
N ASP A 79 13.87 -5.24 14.66
CA ASP A 79 13.45 -6.09 15.78
C ASP A 79 12.32 -5.43 16.57
N SER A 80 11.19 -5.20 15.89
CA SER A 80 10.03 -4.56 16.53
C SER A 80 9.36 -5.49 17.54
N GLU A 81 9.02 -4.97 18.73
CA GLU A 81 8.41 -5.75 19.82
C GLU A 81 7.09 -6.42 19.40
N ASN A 82 6.31 -5.75 18.55
CA ASN A 82 5.03 -6.26 18.06
C ASN A 82 5.15 -7.09 16.78
N GLY A 83 6.35 -7.19 16.19
CA GLY A 83 6.59 -7.98 14.99
C GLY A 83 6.14 -7.32 13.68
N ASP A 84 5.61 -6.09 13.70
CA ASP A 84 5.03 -5.46 12.52
C ASP A 84 6.05 -5.27 11.38
N VAL A 85 7.29 -4.91 11.73
CA VAL A 85 8.36 -4.73 10.74
C VAL A 85 8.74 -6.07 10.11
N GLN A 86 8.88 -7.11 10.92
CA GLN A 86 9.16 -8.47 10.46
C GLN A 86 8.02 -9.00 9.58
N ASP A 87 6.76 -8.72 9.94
CA ASP A 87 5.59 -9.08 9.12
C ASP A 87 5.64 -8.41 7.74
N SER A 88 5.98 -7.13 7.66
CA SER A 88 6.15 -6.45 6.36
C SER A 88 7.25 -7.05 5.48
N ILE A 89 8.33 -7.52 6.10
CA ILE A 89 9.41 -8.26 5.42
C ILE A 89 8.90 -9.62 4.94
N TYR A 90 8.15 -10.37 5.76
CA TYR A 90 7.57 -11.64 5.30
C TYR A 90 6.54 -11.44 4.19
N ALA A 91 5.75 -10.37 4.26
CA ALA A 91 4.77 -10.03 3.25
C ALA A 91 5.39 -9.69 1.88
N SER A 92 6.58 -9.09 1.84
CA SER A 92 7.32 -8.83 0.60
C SER A 92 8.04 -10.06 0.06
N LEU A 93 8.10 -11.13 0.86
CA LEU A 93 8.44 -12.49 0.41
C LEU A 93 7.20 -13.33 0.12
N GLY A 94 6.03 -12.67 0.03
CA GLY A 94 4.75 -13.31 -0.29
C GLY A 94 4.23 -14.24 0.81
N TYR A 95 4.79 -14.17 2.02
CA TYR A 95 4.61 -15.15 3.10
C TYR A 95 4.96 -16.58 2.68
N ASP A 96 5.86 -16.74 1.71
CA ASP A 96 6.29 -18.06 1.25
C ASP A 96 7.37 -18.62 2.16
N PHE A 97 7.11 -19.80 2.74
CA PHE A 97 8.03 -20.45 3.68
C PHE A 97 9.40 -20.72 3.05
N GLY A 98 9.43 -21.23 1.81
CA GLY A 98 10.67 -21.56 1.12
C GLY A 98 11.53 -20.32 0.91
N THR A 99 10.92 -19.26 0.41
CA THR A 99 11.56 -17.96 0.19
C THR A 99 12.10 -17.35 1.48
N ILE A 100 11.34 -17.41 2.58
CA ILE A 100 11.81 -16.88 3.87
C ILE A 100 12.96 -17.74 4.42
N LYS A 101 12.96 -19.07 4.20
CA LYS A 101 14.11 -19.93 4.50
C LYS A 101 15.35 -19.58 3.66
N ILE A 102 15.18 -19.14 2.41
CA ILE A 102 16.30 -18.64 1.60
C ILE A 102 16.90 -17.40 2.25
N LEU A 103 16.06 -16.43 2.67
CA LEU A 103 16.54 -15.23 3.37
C LEU A 103 17.32 -15.60 4.64
N GLU A 104 16.77 -16.48 5.49
CA GLU A 104 17.44 -16.98 6.70
C GLU A 104 18.80 -17.61 6.39
N MET A 105 18.87 -18.46 5.36
CA MET A 105 20.11 -19.11 4.94
C MET A 105 21.14 -18.09 4.46
N LEU A 106 20.74 -17.11 3.64
CA LEU A 106 21.64 -16.07 3.12
C LEU A 106 22.20 -15.22 4.28
N PHE A 107 21.36 -14.85 5.24
CA PHE A 107 21.79 -14.08 6.43
C PHE A 107 22.72 -14.91 7.32
N GLY A 108 22.52 -16.24 7.38
CA GLY A 108 23.44 -17.15 8.08
C GLY A 108 24.84 -17.26 7.47
N LYS A 109 25.06 -16.72 6.26
CA LYS A 109 26.39 -16.60 5.63
C LYS A 109 27.09 -15.28 5.93
N LEU A 110 26.35 -14.30 6.42
CA LEU A 110 26.84 -12.96 6.70
C LEU A 110 27.43 -12.89 8.12
N ARG A 111 28.53 -12.14 8.26
CA ARG A 111 29.16 -11.80 9.54
C ARG A 111 28.50 -10.56 10.14
N LEU A 112 27.27 -10.75 10.62
CA LEU A 112 26.45 -9.68 11.18
C LEU A 112 26.94 -9.24 12.55
N GLU A 113 27.13 -7.94 12.72
CA GLU A 113 27.67 -7.29 13.93
C GLU A 113 26.77 -6.11 14.36
N ASP A 114 26.67 -5.90 15.68
CA ASP A 114 25.95 -4.77 16.29
C ASP A 114 26.91 -4.10 17.30
N PRO A 115 27.29 -2.81 17.15
CA PRO A 115 26.78 -1.84 16.17
C PRO A 115 27.24 -2.11 14.73
N PRO A 116 26.45 -1.71 13.72
CA PRO A 116 26.71 -2.01 12.30
C PRO A 116 27.84 -1.18 11.68
N ASP A 117 28.36 -0.21 12.43
CA ASP A 117 29.30 0.79 11.93
C ASP A 117 30.58 0.09 11.45
N GLU A 118 30.89 0.23 10.16
CA GLU A 118 32.06 -0.35 9.45
C GLU A 118 31.93 -1.81 8.97
N ASN A 119 30.83 -2.52 9.23
CA ASN A 119 30.64 -3.90 8.77
C ASN A 119 29.82 -3.98 7.46
N GLU A 120 30.47 -4.36 6.35
CA GLU A 120 29.85 -4.44 5.02
C GLU A 120 28.69 -5.44 4.95
N ASP A 121 28.86 -6.63 5.53
CA ASP A 121 27.82 -7.66 5.59
C ASP A 121 26.54 -7.14 6.26
N THR A 122 26.70 -6.39 7.35
CA THR A 122 25.59 -5.81 8.10
C THR A 122 24.94 -4.69 7.31
N ALA A 123 25.71 -3.84 6.63
CA ALA A 123 25.17 -2.81 5.73
C ALA A 123 24.33 -3.42 4.60
N VAL A 124 24.82 -4.49 3.95
CA VAL A 124 24.09 -5.23 2.90
C VAL A 124 22.77 -5.80 3.45
N ALA A 125 22.82 -6.40 4.65
CA ALA A 125 21.61 -6.91 5.31
C ALA A 125 20.59 -5.79 5.61
N ILE A 126 21.04 -4.64 6.10
CA ILE A 126 20.20 -3.47 6.36
C ILE A 126 19.49 -3.02 5.08
N TYR A 127 20.23 -2.85 3.97
CA TYR A 127 19.64 -2.38 2.72
C TYR A 127 18.63 -3.36 2.14
N LEU A 128 18.93 -4.67 2.21
CA LEU A 128 18.00 -5.69 1.75
C LEU A 128 16.73 -5.72 2.61
N LEU A 129 16.84 -5.71 3.95
CA LEU A 129 15.65 -5.68 4.82
C LEU A 129 14.82 -4.40 4.64
N ALA A 130 15.46 -3.25 4.45
CA ALA A 130 14.78 -2.00 4.15
C ALA A 130 14.01 -2.09 2.82
N LEU A 131 14.63 -2.60 1.75
CA LEU A 131 13.98 -2.82 0.45
C LEU A 131 12.76 -3.73 0.58
N LEU A 132 12.90 -4.84 1.32
CA LEU A 132 11.83 -5.80 1.58
C LEU A 132 10.67 -5.12 2.32
N ARG A 133 10.96 -4.40 3.41
CA ARG A 133 9.95 -3.67 4.18
C ARG A 133 9.22 -2.66 3.29
N ASP A 134 9.97 -1.79 2.61
CA ASP A 134 9.43 -0.67 1.83
C ASP A 134 8.55 -1.14 0.65
N THR A 135 8.81 -2.35 0.12
CA THR A 135 7.98 -3.01 -0.92
C THR A 135 6.54 -3.25 -0.45
N THR A 136 6.31 -3.47 0.84
CA THR A 136 4.97 -3.74 1.39
C THR A 136 4.41 -2.56 2.18
N ASP A 137 5.21 -1.85 2.95
CA ASP A 137 4.74 -0.79 3.86
C ASP A 137 3.94 0.28 3.14
N SER A 138 4.42 0.73 1.97
CA SER A 138 3.71 1.73 1.18
C SER A 138 2.28 1.28 0.83
N VAL A 139 2.08 -0.01 0.53
CA VAL A 139 0.75 -0.56 0.23
C VAL A 139 -0.11 -0.68 1.48
N LYS A 140 0.48 -1.10 2.62
CA LYS A 140 -0.24 -1.14 3.90
C LYS A 140 -0.72 0.26 4.30
N ILE A 141 0.13 1.27 4.20
CA ILE A 141 -0.21 2.67 4.48
C ILE A 141 -1.34 3.16 3.57
N ILE A 142 -1.27 2.91 2.26
CA ILE A 142 -2.34 3.28 1.33
C ILE A 142 -3.69 2.71 1.79
N LEU A 143 -3.72 1.41 2.10
CA LEU A 143 -4.96 0.73 2.41
C LEU A 143 -5.48 1.10 3.80
N ASN A 144 -4.60 1.20 4.80
CA ASN A 144 -4.99 1.30 6.20
C ASN A 144 -5.05 2.73 6.73
N ASP A 145 -4.26 3.64 6.16
CA ASP A 145 -4.16 5.01 6.68
C ASP A 145 -4.86 6.00 5.73
N TYR A 146 -4.60 5.89 4.42
CA TYR A 146 -5.14 6.84 3.44
C TYR A 146 -6.54 6.47 2.96
N LEU A 147 -6.78 5.19 2.65
CA LEU A 147 -8.05 4.66 2.14
C LEU A 147 -8.81 3.90 3.23
N ASN A 148 -8.90 4.49 4.42
CA ASN A 148 -9.59 3.93 5.57
C ASN A 148 -11.08 4.26 5.59
N GLU A 149 -11.80 3.75 6.59
CA GLU A 149 -13.23 3.98 6.74
C GLU A 149 -13.57 5.48 6.82
N ALA A 150 -12.77 6.26 7.56
CA ALA A 150 -12.97 7.70 7.68
C ALA A 150 -12.84 8.42 6.33
N PHE A 151 -11.91 8.00 5.46
CA PHE A 151 -11.81 8.50 4.09
C PHE A 151 -13.10 8.25 3.31
N PHE A 152 -13.68 7.05 3.36
CA PHE A 152 -14.91 6.75 2.64
C PHE A 152 -16.13 7.50 3.17
N VAL A 153 -16.22 7.72 4.49
CA VAL A 153 -17.25 8.58 5.09
C VAL A 153 -17.16 10.01 4.57
N ARG A 154 -15.94 10.57 4.47
CA ARG A 154 -15.72 11.91 3.92
C ARG A 154 -16.00 11.96 2.41
N LEU A 155 -15.58 10.94 1.68
CA LEU A 155 -15.83 10.81 0.25
C LEU A 155 -17.34 10.85 -0.05
N GLY A 156 -18.16 10.11 0.70
CA GLY A 156 -19.62 10.08 0.54
C GLY A 156 -20.30 11.44 0.77
N ARG A 157 -19.67 12.35 1.52
CA ARG A 157 -20.17 13.72 1.80
C ARG A 157 -19.60 14.78 0.87
N SER A 158 -18.49 14.48 0.19
CA SER A 158 -17.73 15.46 -0.57
C SER A 158 -18.36 15.77 -1.91
N LYS A 159 -18.40 17.05 -2.32
CA LYS A 159 -18.76 17.45 -3.69
C LYS A 159 -17.63 17.21 -4.70
N LYS A 160 -16.42 16.84 -4.25
CA LYS A 160 -15.22 16.70 -5.10
C LYS A 160 -15.38 15.63 -6.19
N GLY A 161 -14.68 15.87 -7.30
CA GLY A 161 -14.99 15.27 -8.59
C GLY A 161 -14.64 13.79 -8.71
N ILE A 162 -15.44 13.10 -9.53
CA ILE A 162 -15.25 11.72 -10.02
C ILE A 162 -13.81 11.49 -10.49
N ASN A 163 -13.19 12.48 -11.14
CA ASN A 163 -11.82 12.38 -11.66
C ASN A 163 -10.77 12.06 -10.58
N ILE A 164 -10.93 12.57 -9.35
CA ILE A 164 -9.99 12.29 -8.26
C ILE A 164 -10.11 10.83 -7.83
N VAL A 165 -11.35 10.34 -7.70
CA VAL A 165 -11.63 8.94 -7.33
C VAL A 165 -11.12 7.99 -8.38
N SER A 166 -11.43 8.23 -9.66
CA SER A 166 -10.92 7.41 -10.77
C SER A 166 -9.39 7.42 -10.82
N LYS A 167 -8.73 8.54 -10.50
CA LYS A 167 -7.28 8.60 -10.42
C LYS A 167 -6.73 7.78 -9.25
N ILE A 168 -7.32 7.86 -8.06
CA ILE A 168 -6.95 7.03 -6.91
C ILE A 168 -7.11 5.55 -7.27
N GLU A 169 -8.21 5.19 -7.93
CA GLU A 169 -8.51 3.82 -8.33
C GLU A 169 -7.45 3.26 -9.29
N LEU A 170 -7.05 4.02 -10.31
CA LEU A 170 -5.99 3.62 -11.25
C LEU A 170 -4.63 3.47 -10.55
N LEU A 171 -4.27 4.44 -9.71
CA LEU A 171 -3.02 4.41 -8.94
C LEU A 171 -2.98 3.21 -7.98
N LEU A 172 -4.12 2.84 -7.39
CA LEU A 172 -4.25 1.68 -6.53
C LEU A 172 -4.04 0.37 -7.32
N ASP A 173 -4.60 0.24 -8.53
CA ASP A 173 -4.36 -0.93 -9.36
C ASP A 173 -2.91 -1.03 -9.84
N ASP A 174 -2.30 0.11 -10.18
CA ASP A 174 -0.89 0.18 -10.55
C ASP A 174 0.00 -0.29 -9.39
N VAL A 175 -0.17 0.27 -8.18
CA VAL A 175 0.69 -0.07 -7.04
C VAL A 175 0.55 -1.54 -6.63
N MET A 176 -0.66 -2.11 -6.68
CA MET A 176 -0.88 -3.51 -6.34
C MET A 176 -0.22 -4.46 -7.35
N ARG A 177 -0.28 -4.13 -8.65
CA ARG A 177 0.40 -4.88 -9.71
C ARG A 177 1.92 -4.76 -9.58
N MET A 178 2.45 -3.55 -9.43
CA MET A 178 3.89 -3.33 -9.27
C MET A 178 4.44 -4.04 -8.04
N ARG A 179 3.74 -3.99 -6.91
CA ARG A 179 4.14 -4.73 -5.70
C ARG A 179 4.27 -6.22 -6.00
N LYS A 180 3.27 -6.83 -6.66
CA LYS A 180 3.32 -8.25 -7.03
C LYS A 180 4.54 -8.56 -7.91
N ASP A 181 4.81 -7.72 -8.90
CA ASP A 181 5.92 -7.93 -9.82
C ASP A 181 7.29 -7.76 -9.13
N VAL A 182 7.42 -6.79 -8.23
CA VAL A 182 8.63 -6.57 -7.43
C VAL A 182 8.89 -7.75 -6.50
N ILE A 183 7.87 -8.24 -5.79
CA ILE A 183 7.98 -9.42 -4.94
C ILE A 183 8.53 -10.62 -5.75
N LEU A 184 7.96 -10.88 -6.92
CA LEU A 184 8.42 -11.97 -7.79
C LEU A 184 9.88 -11.79 -8.26
N LYS A 185 10.31 -10.56 -8.54
CA LYS A 185 11.70 -10.27 -8.93
C LYS A 185 12.66 -10.51 -7.77
N ILE A 186 12.32 -10.05 -6.57
CA ILE A 186 13.12 -10.26 -5.36
C ILE A 186 13.25 -11.75 -5.05
N MET A 187 12.14 -12.49 -5.05
CA MET A 187 12.13 -13.94 -4.83
C MET A 187 13.06 -14.67 -5.80
N LYS A 188 12.93 -14.40 -7.11
CA LYS A 188 13.79 -15.01 -8.14
C LYS A 188 15.26 -14.65 -7.98
N ALA A 189 15.57 -13.41 -7.59
CA ALA A 189 16.94 -13.01 -7.34
C ALA A 189 17.55 -13.81 -6.19
N MET A 190 16.84 -13.94 -5.07
CA MET A 190 17.31 -14.73 -3.92
C MET A 190 17.43 -16.23 -4.25
N GLU A 191 16.48 -16.81 -4.98
CA GLU A 191 16.55 -18.20 -5.46
C GLU A 191 17.79 -18.43 -6.33
N LYS A 192 18.09 -17.50 -7.24
CA LYS A 192 19.29 -17.56 -8.07
C LYS A 192 20.55 -17.56 -7.23
N ILE A 193 20.66 -16.61 -6.28
CA ILE A 193 21.82 -16.51 -5.37
C ILE A 193 21.98 -17.81 -4.58
N GLN A 194 20.90 -18.36 -4.02
CA GLN A 194 20.95 -19.65 -3.33
C GLN A 194 21.50 -20.76 -4.23
N SER A 195 21.05 -20.85 -5.48
CA SER A 195 21.47 -21.92 -6.38
C SER A 195 22.96 -21.86 -6.78
N GLU A 196 23.54 -20.67 -6.71
CA GLU A 196 24.93 -20.38 -7.12
C GLU A 196 25.89 -20.28 -5.92
N ILE A 197 25.37 -20.30 -4.68
CA ILE A 197 26.08 -19.95 -3.44
C ILE A 197 27.33 -20.78 -3.13
N ASN A 198 27.41 -22.02 -3.63
CA ASN A 198 28.57 -22.89 -3.42
C ASN A 198 29.68 -22.66 -4.46
N ASN A 199 29.35 -21.97 -5.57
CA ASN A 199 30.25 -21.76 -6.71
C ASN A 199 30.75 -20.31 -6.80
N ASP A 200 30.13 -19.38 -6.08
CA ASP A 200 30.46 -17.95 -6.08
C ASP A 200 30.71 -17.48 -4.64
N PRO A 201 31.96 -17.13 -4.28
CA PRO A 201 32.29 -16.68 -2.92
C PRO A 201 31.79 -15.27 -2.62
N ASP A 202 31.41 -14.46 -3.62
CA ASP A 202 31.04 -13.06 -3.44
C ASP A 202 29.52 -12.87 -3.28
N ILE A 203 28.99 -13.44 -2.19
CA ILE A 203 27.56 -13.34 -1.83
C ILE A 203 27.14 -11.88 -1.61
N LEU A 204 28.04 -11.04 -1.10
CA LEU A 204 27.76 -9.63 -0.81
C LEU A 204 27.42 -8.83 -2.06
N SER A 205 28.25 -8.96 -3.10
CA SER A 205 28.01 -8.32 -4.40
C SER A 205 26.67 -8.75 -4.99
N ARG A 206 26.37 -10.06 -4.94
CA ARG A 206 25.09 -10.61 -5.44
C ARG A 206 23.87 -10.11 -4.67
N LEU A 207 23.96 -10.02 -3.35
CA LEU A 207 22.89 -9.45 -2.53
C LEU A 207 22.72 -7.96 -2.83
N SER A 208 23.82 -7.25 -3.06
CA SER A 208 23.82 -5.83 -3.40
C SER A 208 23.14 -5.53 -4.74
N ASP A 209 23.30 -6.41 -5.73
CA ASP A 209 22.60 -6.30 -7.02
C ASP A 209 21.07 -6.25 -6.87
N ILE A 210 20.49 -6.83 -5.80
CA ILE A 210 19.04 -6.80 -5.55
C ILE A 210 18.55 -5.38 -5.27
N PHE A 211 19.35 -4.59 -4.55
CA PHE A 211 19.00 -3.24 -4.11
C PHE A 211 19.83 -2.14 -4.81
N ASP A 212 20.49 -2.46 -5.93
CA ASP A 212 21.18 -1.46 -6.77
C ASP A 212 20.24 -0.28 -7.06
N GLU A 213 20.72 0.93 -6.76
CA GLU A 213 19.97 2.17 -6.94
C GLU A 213 19.56 2.40 -8.40
N ASN A 214 20.33 1.87 -9.35
CA ASN A 214 19.99 1.91 -10.78
C ASN A 214 19.19 0.67 -11.25
N GLY A 215 19.03 -0.32 -10.38
CA GLY A 215 18.35 -1.57 -10.63
C GLY A 215 16.84 -1.44 -10.75
N ASP A 216 16.23 -2.34 -11.53
CA ASP A 216 14.79 -2.31 -11.79
C ASP A 216 13.95 -2.57 -10.53
N ILE A 217 14.46 -3.35 -9.57
CA ILE A 217 13.77 -3.64 -8.30
C ILE A 217 13.65 -2.34 -7.49
N LYS A 218 14.79 -1.69 -7.19
CA LYS A 218 14.81 -0.44 -6.42
C LYS A 218 14.00 0.67 -7.09
N ARG A 219 14.13 0.84 -8.42
CA ARG A 219 13.31 1.80 -9.17
C ARG A 219 11.81 1.55 -8.99
N SER A 220 11.38 0.28 -9.02
CA SER A 220 9.98 -0.08 -8.85
C SER A 220 9.48 0.17 -7.42
N VAL A 221 10.30 -0.13 -6.40
CA VAL A 221 9.99 0.17 -4.99
C VAL A 221 9.84 1.68 -4.77
N ASN A 222 10.76 2.48 -5.33
CA ASN A 222 10.66 3.93 -5.29
C ASN A 222 9.38 4.44 -5.98
N LEU A 223 8.97 3.82 -7.08
CA LEU A 223 7.73 4.17 -7.78
C LEU A 223 6.47 3.84 -6.96
N ILE A 224 6.46 2.70 -6.25
CA ILE A 224 5.42 2.34 -5.30
C ILE A 224 5.30 3.41 -4.21
N SER A 225 6.42 3.83 -3.61
CA SER A 225 6.45 4.90 -2.60
C SER A 225 5.91 6.23 -3.15
N ASN A 226 6.32 6.61 -4.37
CA ASN A 226 5.84 7.83 -5.02
C ASN A 226 4.34 7.79 -5.32
N ILE A 227 3.80 6.64 -5.70
CA ILE A 227 2.35 6.47 -5.91
C ILE A 227 1.60 6.53 -4.58
N SER A 228 2.16 5.96 -3.51
CA SER A 228 1.61 6.10 -2.16
C SER A 228 1.43 7.56 -1.76
N LYS A 229 2.46 8.39 -1.93
CA LYS A 229 2.41 9.85 -1.69
C LYS A 229 1.39 10.57 -2.58
N GLN A 230 1.20 10.12 -3.82
CA GLN A 230 0.17 10.69 -4.69
C GLN A 230 -1.24 10.35 -4.19
N ILE A 231 -1.48 9.10 -3.77
CA ILE A 231 -2.75 8.69 -3.18
C ILE A 231 -3.01 9.45 -1.88
N GLU A 232 -2.01 9.62 -1.01
CA GLU A 232 -2.09 10.47 0.18
C GLU A 232 -2.58 11.88 -0.18
N THR A 233 -1.90 12.53 -1.13
CA THR A 233 -2.20 13.90 -1.58
C THR A 233 -3.60 14.02 -2.19
N LEU A 234 -4.08 12.99 -2.89
CA LEU A 234 -5.43 12.98 -3.46
C LEU A 234 -6.48 12.70 -2.37
N SER A 235 -6.18 11.80 -1.42
CA SER A 235 -7.08 11.42 -0.33
C SER A 235 -7.27 12.56 0.68
N SER A 236 -6.22 13.34 0.96
CA SER A 236 -6.26 14.50 1.87
C SER A 236 -7.12 15.63 1.33
N GLN A 237 -7.38 15.67 0.02
CA GLN A 237 -8.36 16.60 -0.53
C GLN A 237 -9.78 16.31 -0.02
N PHE A 238 -10.07 15.13 0.51
CA PHE A 238 -11.38 14.86 1.12
C PHE A 238 -11.41 15.16 2.62
N ALA A 239 -10.31 15.60 3.23
CA ALA A 239 -10.24 15.98 4.65
C ALA A 239 -11.07 17.23 4.96
#